data_AF-A0A7C5RPZ5-F1
#
_entry.id   AF-A0A7C5RPZ5-F1
#
_cell.length_a   1.000
_cell.length_b   1.000
_cell.length_c   1.000
_cell.angle_alpha   90.00
_cell.angle_beta   90.00
_cell.angle_gamma   90.00
#
_symmetry.space_group_name_H-M   'P 1'
#
loop_
_entity.id
_entity.type
_entity.pdbx_description
1 polymer ?
#
loop_
_entity_poly.entity_id
_entity_poly.type
_entity_poly.pdbx_seq_one_letter_code
_entity_poly.pdbx_strand_id
1 'polypeptide(L)'
;MSTNLSKGSGLPVWHVIATCLLLVALFACNPQEETPPPPGDVAIQMVPWEGQEEARYRLLRGDRTVGQASIAIVHQGRTIEVRQEFIDSQSRFRDEVRATLDATYFKPLAVERALTGPGGERRWRVQYG
;
A
#
# COMPACT_ATOMS: atom_id res chain seq x y z
N MET A 1 36.13 -56.06 -33.56
CA MET A 1 35.24 -56.03 -32.39
C MET A 1 34.15 -55.00 -32.70
N SER A 2 32.93 -55.48 -32.92
CA SER A 2 31.84 -54.75 -33.57
C SER A 2 31.19 -53.72 -32.65
N THR A 3 30.83 -52.56 -33.20
CA THR A 3 29.98 -51.54 -32.57
C THR A 3 28.51 -51.98 -32.62
N ASN A 4 27.90 -52.23 -31.45
CA ASN A 4 26.46 -52.44 -31.37
C ASN A 4 25.75 -51.07 -31.33
N LEU A 5 25.04 -50.73 -32.41
CA LEU A 5 24.04 -49.67 -32.42
C LEU A 5 22.85 -50.10 -31.55
N SER A 6 22.66 -49.44 -30.41
CA SER A 6 21.43 -49.54 -29.62
C SER A 6 20.28 -48.88 -30.38
N LYS A 7 19.29 -49.69 -30.76
CA LYS A 7 18.05 -49.27 -31.41
C LYS A 7 17.11 -48.72 -30.32
N GLY A 8 17.23 -47.43 -30.01
CA GLY A 8 16.38 -46.74 -29.05
C GLY A 8 14.93 -46.71 -29.55
N SER A 9 14.05 -47.46 -28.89
CA SER A 9 12.60 -47.42 -29.10
C SER A 9 12.05 -46.06 -28.65
N GLY A 10 11.93 -45.12 -29.58
CA GLY A 10 11.25 -43.85 -29.33
C GLY A 10 9.80 -44.10 -28.95
N LEU A 11 9.37 -43.54 -27.81
CA LEU A 11 7.97 -43.55 -27.41
C LEU A 11 7.13 -42.91 -28.54
N PRO A 12 5.97 -43.47 -28.92
CA PRO A 12 5.16 -42.91 -30.00
C PRO A 12 4.78 -41.48 -29.64
N VAL A 13 4.92 -40.54 -30.58
CA VAL A 13 4.58 -39.10 -30.39
C VAL A 13 3.19 -38.90 -29.75
N TRP A 14 2.26 -39.82 -30.03
CA TRP A 14 0.92 -39.86 -29.40
C TRP A 14 0.94 -39.94 -27.87
N HIS A 15 1.89 -40.69 -27.29
CA HIS A 15 2.04 -40.78 -25.83
C HIS A 15 2.52 -39.46 -25.24
N VAL A 16 3.44 -38.76 -25.93
CA VAL A 16 3.92 -37.43 -25.49
C VAL A 16 2.78 -36.42 -25.50
N ILE A 17 1.96 -36.41 -26.55
CA ILE A 17 0.80 -35.51 -26.66
C ILE A 17 -0.24 -35.81 -25.59
N ALA A 18 -0.55 -37.09 -25.35
CA ALA A 18 -1.49 -37.50 -24.31
C ALA A 18 -1.01 -37.10 -22.91
N THR A 19 0.29 -37.29 -22.61
CA THR A 19 0.88 -36.87 -21.34
C THR A 19 0.90 -35.34 -21.19
N CYS A 20 1.20 -34.59 -22.25
CA CYS A 20 1.14 -33.13 -22.22
C CYS A 20 -0.29 -32.61 -21.98
N LEU A 21 -1.31 -33.19 -22.62
CA LEU A 21 -2.70 -32.82 -22.39
C LEU A 21 -3.17 -33.15 -20.96
N LEU A 22 -2.74 -34.29 -20.41
CA LEU A 22 -3.02 -34.66 -19.03
C LEU A 22 -2.37 -33.69 -18.03
N LEU A 23 -1.14 -33.24 -18.30
CA LEU A 23 -0.44 -32.25 -17.47
C LEU A 23 -1.13 -30.89 -17.49
N VAL A 24 -1.60 -30.41 -18.66
CA VAL A 24 -2.35 -29.14 -18.75
C VAL A 24 -3.66 -29.20 -17.99
N ALA A 25 -4.35 -30.36 -18.00
CA ALA A 25 -5.58 -30.55 -17.23
C ALA A 25 -5.35 -30.51 -15.70
N LEU A 26 -4.18 -30.96 -15.22
CA LEU A 26 -3.84 -30.91 -13.79
C LEU A 26 -3.53 -29.48 -13.31
N PHE A 27 -3.03 -28.59 -14.18
CA PHE A 27 -2.74 -27.19 -13.82
C PHE A 27 -3.92 -26.23 -13.99
N ALA A 28 -4.96 -26.61 -14.74
CA ALA A 28 -6.15 -25.78 -14.94
C ALA A 28 -7.13 -25.76 -13.74
N CYS A 29 -6.91 -26.62 -12.73
CA CYS A 29 -7.79 -26.77 -11.57
C CYS A 29 -7.17 -26.29 -10.24
N ASN A 30 -6.25 -25.32 -10.26
CA ASN A 30 -5.93 -24.55 -9.07
C ASN A 30 -6.48 -23.13 -9.20
N PRO A 31 -7.79 -22.90 -8.97
CA PRO A 31 -8.19 -21.61 -8.46
C PRO A 31 -7.51 -21.50 -7.10
N GLN A 32 -6.39 -20.78 -7.05
CA GLN A 32 -5.86 -20.28 -5.81
C GLN A 32 -6.90 -19.30 -5.28
N GLU A 33 -7.90 -19.82 -4.56
CA GLU A 33 -8.77 -19.02 -3.72
C GLU A 33 -7.83 -18.30 -2.75
N GLU A 34 -7.62 -17.00 -3.00
CA GLU A 34 -7.03 -16.11 -2.03
C GLU A 34 -7.99 -16.05 -0.85
N THR A 35 -7.85 -17.01 0.08
CA THR A 35 -8.48 -16.93 1.38
C THR A 35 -8.00 -15.62 2.00
N PRO A 36 -8.87 -14.61 2.21
CA PRO A 36 -8.44 -13.40 2.88
C PRO A 36 -7.85 -13.80 4.24
N PRO A 37 -6.67 -13.28 4.60
CA PRO A 37 -6.06 -13.62 5.88
C PRO A 37 -7.07 -13.33 7.01
N PRO A 38 -7.08 -14.14 8.08
CA PRO A 38 -7.98 -13.92 9.20
C PRO A 38 -7.81 -12.48 9.70
N PRO A 39 -8.89 -11.81 10.16
CA PRO A 39 -8.78 -10.48 10.74
C PRO A 39 -7.94 -10.57 12.02
N GLY A 40 -6.67 -10.24 11.89
CA GLY A 40 -5.67 -10.21 12.94
C GLY A 40 -4.44 -9.49 12.41
N ASP A 41 -3.90 -8.58 13.21
CA ASP A 41 -2.69 -7.75 13.01
C ASP A 41 -1.83 -8.15 11.81
N VAL A 42 -2.29 -7.77 10.62
CA VAL A 42 -1.56 -8.02 9.39
C VAL A 42 -0.41 -7.02 9.39
N ALA A 43 0.80 -7.52 9.60
CA ALA A 43 2.00 -6.73 9.41
C ALA A 43 2.01 -6.24 7.95
N ILE A 44 1.99 -4.93 7.76
CA ILE A 44 2.08 -4.36 6.41
C ILE A 44 3.52 -4.56 5.96
N GLN A 45 3.73 -5.24 4.83
CA GLN A 45 5.04 -5.27 4.19
C GLN A 45 5.47 -3.82 3.99
N MET A 46 6.58 -3.44 4.65
CA MET A 46 7.08 -2.07 4.70
C MET A 46 7.02 -1.43 3.31
N VAL A 47 6.25 -0.35 3.19
CA VAL A 47 6.36 0.53 2.03
C VAL A 47 7.77 1.15 2.09
N PRO A 48 8.59 1.07 1.03
CA PRO A 48 10.01 1.42 1.09
C PRO A 48 10.21 2.94 1.03
N TRP A 49 9.71 3.66 2.04
CA TRP A 49 9.98 5.08 2.19
C TRP A 49 11.39 5.26 2.74
N GLU A 50 12.33 5.68 1.89
CA GLU A 50 13.72 5.94 2.28
C GLU A 50 13.89 7.27 3.03
N GLY A 51 12.82 8.08 3.13
CA GLY A 51 12.81 9.38 3.77
C GLY A 51 11.41 9.96 3.93
N GLN A 52 11.32 11.27 4.15
CA GLN A 52 10.04 11.98 4.16
C GLN A 52 9.49 12.04 2.73
N GLU A 53 8.26 11.55 2.57
CA GLU A 53 7.49 11.71 1.33
C GLU A 53 6.51 12.88 1.51
N GLU A 54 6.45 13.81 0.56
CA GLU A 54 5.52 14.94 0.60
C GLU A 54 4.83 15.14 -0.75
N ALA A 55 3.50 15.15 -0.73
CA ALA A 55 2.69 15.55 -1.87
C ALA A 55 2.00 16.89 -1.58
N ARG A 56 2.00 17.79 -2.59
CA ARG A 56 1.39 19.12 -2.51
C ARG A 56 0.31 19.28 -3.56
N TYR A 57 -0.80 19.90 -3.17
CA TYR A 57 -2.00 20.03 -3.98
C TYR A 57 -2.52 21.46 -3.92
N ARG A 58 -3.14 21.91 -5.02
CA ARG A 58 -3.92 23.15 -5.07
C ARG A 58 -5.40 22.79 -5.02
N LEU A 59 -6.17 23.52 -4.22
CA LEU A 59 -7.61 23.38 -4.15
C LEU A 59 -8.23 24.45 -5.05
N LEU A 60 -9.10 24.01 -5.96
CA LEU A 60 -9.74 24.87 -6.93
C LEU A 60 -11.25 24.93 -6.68
N ARG A 61 -11.85 26.08 -6.98
CA ARG A 61 -13.30 26.27 -7.13
C ARG A 61 -13.53 26.89 -8.50
N GLY A 62 -13.92 26.06 -9.48
CA GLY A 62 -13.78 26.42 -10.89
C GLY A 62 -12.31 26.65 -11.21
N ASP A 63 -12.00 27.75 -11.91
CA ASP A 63 -10.62 28.10 -12.28
C ASP A 63 -9.87 28.85 -11.17
N ARG A 64 -10.55 29.16 -10.05
CA ARG A 64 -9.96 29.92 -8.95
C ARG A 64 -9.31 29.00 -7.93
N THR A 65 -8.04 29.25 -7.61
CA THR A 65 -7.39 28.63 -6.44
C THR A 65 -8.01 29.18 -5.15
N VAL A 66 -8.55 28.29 -4.32
CA VAL A 66 -9.15 28.60 -3.02
C VAL A 66 -8.27 28.21 -1.85
N GLY A 67 -7.21 27.43 -2.08
CA GLY A 67 -6.21 27.11 -1.09
C GLY A 67 -5.19 26.11 -1.60
N GLN A 68 -4.38 25.63 -0.68
CA GLN A 68 -3.35 24.62 -0.91
C GLN A 68 -3.40 23.59 0.22
N ALA A 69 -2.98 22.38 -0.09
CA ALA A 69 -2.83 21.33 0.90
C ALA A 69 -1.55 20.55 0.66
N SER A 70 -1.02 19.96 1.73
CA SER A 70 0.05 18.97 1.65
C SER A 70 -0.30 17.75 2.48
N ILE A 71 0.25 16.60 2.07
CA ILE A 71 0.27 15.37 2.85
C ILE A 71 1.72 14.95 2.92
N ALA A 72 2.24 14.81 4.13
CA ALA A 72 3.58 14.32 4.40
C ALA A 72 3.51 13.01 5.20
N ILE A 73 4.38 12.07 4.86
CA ILE A 73 4.56 10.82 5.58
C ILE A 73 6.01 10.75 6.03
N VAL A 74 6.23 10.58 7.33
CA VAL A 74 7.56 10.54 7.95
C VAL A 74 7.69 9.26 8.75
N HIS A 75 8.65 8.42 8.39
CA HIS A 75 8.98 7.22 9.16
C HIS A 75 9.92 7.60 10.33
N GLN A 76 9.53 7.27 11.57
CA GLN A 76 10.25 7.62 12.80
C GLN A 76 10.55 6.36 13.62
N GLY A 77 11.32 5.45 13.04
CA GLY A 77 11.69 4.19 13.70
C GLY A 77 10.50 3.24 13.86
N ARG A 78 9.85 3.24 15.02
CA ARG A 78 8.70 2.36 15.31
C ARG A 78 7.34 2.97 14.97
N THR A 79 7.31 4.25 14.59
CA THR A 79 6.08 4.95 14.26
C THR A 79 6.16 5.58 12.88
N ILE A 80 4.99 5.82 12.31
CA ILE A 80 4.81 6.64 11.11
C ILE A 80 4.00 7.87 11.52
N GLU A 81 4.49 9.05 11.18
CA GLU A 81 3.70 10.28 11.27
C GLU A 81 3.13 10.60 9.88
N VAL A 82 1.81 10.69 9.80
CA VAL A 82 1.11 11.23 8.64
C VAL A 82 0.62 12.62 9.01
N ARG A 83 1.07 13.64 8.30
CA ARG A 83 0.67 15.03 8.50
C ARG A 83 -0.06 15.53 7.26
N GLN A 84 -1.30 15.96 7.42
CA GLN A 84 -2.05 16.67 6.41
C GLN A 84 -2.21 18.12 6.84
N GLU A 85 -1.88 19.05 5.94
CA GLU A 85 -2.07 20.48 6.18
C GLU A 85 -2.91 21.07 5.04
N PHE A 86 -3.85 21.94 5.38
CA PHE A 86 -4.61 22.77 4.47
C PHE A 86 -4.49 24.23 4.88
N ILE A 87 -4.29 25.12 3.90
CA ILE A 87 -4.27 26.56 4.09
C ILE A 87 -5.14 27.19 3.01
N ASP A 88 -6.07 28.08 3.40
CA ASP A 88 -6.87 28.81 2.42
C ASP A 88 -6.01 29.79 1.62
N SER A 89 -6.49 30.18 0.44
CA SER A 89 -5.76 31.07 -0.48
C SER A 89 -5.42 32.46 0.10
N GLN A 90 -6.06 32.82 1.22
CA GLN A 90 -5.86 34.09 1.91
C GLN A 90 -5.07 33.94 3.22
N SER A 91 -4.59 32.73 3.54
CA SER A 91 -3.88 32.40 4.78
C SER A 91 -4.62 32.80 6.06
N ARG A 92 -5.95 32.85 6.01
CA ARG A 92 -6.84 33.14 7.15
C ARG A 92 -7.22 31.89 7.90
N PHE A 93 -7.26 30.75 7.22
CA PHE A 93 -7.63 29.46 7.80
C PHE A 93 -6.53 28.45 7.53
N ARG A 94 -6.16 27.71 8.58
CA ARG A 94 -5.25 26.58 8.52
C ARG A 94 -5.85 25.40 9.26
N ASP A 95 -5.87 24.24 8.62
CA ASP A 95 -6.27 22.97 9.22
C ASP A 95 -5.08 22.03 9.14
N GLU A 96 -4.67 21.49 10.27
CA GLU A 96 -3.59 20.52 10.36
C GLU A 96 -4.07 19.28 11.08
N VAL A 97 -3.93 18.13 10.43
CA VAL A 97 -4.19 16.82 11.00
C VAL A 97 -2.87 16.06 11.09
N ARG A 98 -2.54 15.53 12.26
CA ARG A 98 -1.41 14.65 12.47
C ARG A 98 -1.91 13.32 13.00
N ALA A 99 -1.57 12.24 12.31
CA ALA A 99 -1.81 10.88 12.79
C ALA A 99 -0.47 10.21 13.05
N THR A 100 -0.33 9.62 14.23
CA THR A 100 0.79 8.75 14.58
C THR A 100 0.31 7.32 14.51
N LEU A 101 0.98 6.49 13.71
CA LEU A 101 0.67 5.09 13.50
C LEU A 101 1.82 4.23 13.99
N ASP A 102 1.54 3.01 14.43
CA ASP A 102 2.56 1.98 14.58
C ASP A 102 3.10 1.58 13.21
N ALA A 103 4.43 1.54 13.04
CA ALA A 103 5.06 1.27 11.75
C ALA A 103 4.93 -0.18 11.28
N THR A 104 4.67 -1.11 12.21
CA THR A 104 4.56 -2.55 11.92
C THR A 104 3.16 -2.91 11.44
N TYR A 105 2.15 -2.39 12.13
CA TYR A 105 0.76 -2.77 11.96
C TYR A 105 -0.11 -1.66 11.37
N PHE A 106 0.42 -0.45 11.16
CA PHE A 106 -0.32 0.75 10.73
C PHE A 106 -1.52 1.09 11.62
N LYS A 107 -1.51 0.62 12.86
CA LYS A 107 -2.55 0.93 13.84
C LYS A 107 -2.41 2.39 14.27
N PRO A 108 -3.50 3.16 14.33
CA PRO A 108 -3.46 4.50 14.89
C PRO A 108 -3.08 4.41 16.37
N LEU A 109 -2.11 5.22 16.77
CA LEU A 109 -1.69 5.42 18.17
C LEU A 109 -2.23 6.74 18.69
N ALA A 110 -2.22 7.77 17.85
CA ALA A 110 -2.80 9.07 18.16
C ALA A 110 -3.25 9.80 16.91
N VAL A 111 -4.29 10.61 17.04
CA VAL A 111 -4.67 11.61 16.03
C VAL A 111 -4.86 12.95 16.71
N GLU A 112 -4.30 13.97 16.09
CA GLU A 112 -4.44 15.35 16.50
C GLU A 112 -4.95 16.19 15.33
N ARG A 113 -5.82 17.15 15.62
CA ARG A 113 -6.23 18.17 14.68
C ARG A 113 -6.11 19.56 15.29
N ALA A 114 -5.52 20.49 14.57
CA ALA A 114 -5.47 21.90 14.91
C ALA A 114 -6.14 22.73 13.80
N LEU A 115 -7.22 23.44 14.14
CA LEU A 115 -7.89 24.41 13.29
C LEU A 115 -7.55 25.82 13.75
N THR A 116 -6.76 26.54 12.97
CA THR A 116 -6.39 27.94 13.22
C THR A 116 -7.20 28.84 12.29
N GLY A 117 -7.81 29.87 12.85
CA GLY A 117 -8.56 30.87 12.08
C GLY A 117 -8.63 32.22 12.78
N PRO A 118 -9.45 33.17 12.27
CA PRO A 118 -9.61 34.50 12.86
C PRO A 118 -10.12 34.47 14.31
N GLY A 119 -10.84 33.42 14.70
CA GLY A 119 -11.32 33.20 16.07
C GLY A 119 -10.30 32.53 17.00
N GLY A 120 -9.04 32.39 16.58
CA GLY A 120 -8.00 31.68 17.32
C GLY A 120 -7.84 30.22 16.90
N GLU A 121 -7.08 29.47 17.71
CA GLU A 121 -6.81 28.05 17.48
C GLU A 121 -7.77 27.17 18.28
N ARG A 122 -8.24 26.09 17.65
CA ARG A 122 -8.93 24.98 18.32
C ARG A 122 -8.17 23.70 18.06
N ARG A 123 -7.92 22.91 19.11
CA ARG A 123 -7.13 21.69 19.03
C ARG A 123 -7.88 20.52 19.65
N TRP A 124 -7.85 19.38 18.96
CA TRP A 124 -8.41 18.11 19.41
C TRP A 124 -7.34 17.05 19.34
N ARG A 125 -7.32 16.15 20.33
CA ARG A 125 -6.41 15.02 20.37
C ARG A 125 -7.14 13.78 20.86
N VAL A 126 -6.90 12.66 20.20
CA VAL A 126 -7.35 11.32 20.59
C VAL A 126 -6.12 10.42 20.65
N GLN A 127 -6.04 9.60 21.70
CA GLN A 127 -5.05 8.55 21.82
C GLN A 127 -5.75 7.20 21.76
N TYR A 128 -5.11 6.24 21.10
CA TYR A 128 -5.57 4.88 20.94
C TYR A 128 -4.61 3.98 21.72
N GLY A 129 -5.19 3.10 22.55
CA GLY A 129 -4.45 2.14 23.39
C GLY A 129 -4.27 0.79 22.72
#